data_AF-A0A3L9J777-F1
#
_entry.id   AF-A0A3L9J777-F1
#
_cell.length_a   1.000
_cell.length_b   1.000
_cell.length_c   1.000
_cell.angle_alpha   90.00
_cell.angle_beta   90.00
_cell.angle_gamma   90.00
#
_symmetry.space_group_name_H-M   'P 1'
#
loop_
_entity.id
_entity.type
_entity.pdbx_description
1 polymer ?
#
loop_
_entity_poly.entity_id
_entity_poly.type
_entity_poly.pdbx_seq_one_letter_code
_entity_poly.pdbx_strand_id
1 'polypeptide(L)'
;MNRFVIADSTLCIGCHTCEAACSETHRQHGLQSMPRLRVMLNEKESAPQLCHHCEDAPCAVVCPVNAITRVDGAVQLNESLCVSCKLCGIACPFGAIEFSGSRPLDIP
;
A
#
# COMPACT_ATOMS: atom_id res chain seq x y z
N MET A 1 -5.78 -18.97 -3.66
CA MET A 1 -6.94 -18.41 -2.92
C MET A 1 -6.53 -17.01 -2.46
N ASN A 2 -7.27 -15.97 -2.84
CA ASN A 2 -6.93 -14.59 -2.46
C ASN A 2 -7.23 -14.36 -0.97
N ARG A 3 -6.35 -13.65 -0.27
CA ARG A 3 -6.56 -13.23 1.12
C ARG A 3 -7.01 -11.78 1.11
N PHE A 4 -8.12 -11.50 1.77
CA PHE A 4 -8.69 -10.17 1.86
C PHE A 4 -8.72 -9.71 3.31
N VAL A 5 -8.41 -8.44 3.51
CA VAL A 5 -8.68 -7.72 4.76
C VAL A 5 -9.79 -6.72 4.42
N ILE A 6 -10.88 -6.74 5.18
CA ILE A 6 -12.02 -5.85 4.97
C ILE A 6 -12.17 -5.02 6.24
N ALA A 7 -12.18 -3.69 6.08
CA ALA A 7 -12.44 -2.77 7.17
C ALA A 7 -13.94 -2.48 7.27
N ASP A 8 -14.48 -2.57 8.48
CA ASP A 8 -15.84 -2.12 8.78
C ASP A 8 -15.82 -0.62 9.08
N SER A 9 -16.37 0.18 8.17
CA SER A 9 -16.42 1.64 8.31
C SER A 9 -17.35 2.10 9.44
N THR A 10 -18.29 1.27 9.89
CA THR A 10 -19.21 1.61 10.99
C THR A 10 -18.52 1.59 12.35
N LEU A 11 -17.39 0.88 12.45
CA LEU A 11 -16.57 0.77 13.67
C LEU A 11 -15.33 1.67 13.64
N CYS A 12 -14.99 2.22 12.48
CA CYS A 12 -13.82 3.07 12.36
C CYS A 12 -14.09 4.44 12.99
N ILE A 13 -13.24 4.81 13.94
CA ILE A 13 -13.32 6.10 14.67
C ILE A 13 -12.24 7.09 14.22
N GLY A 14 -11.51 6.78 13.14
CA GLY A 14 -10.47 7.67 12.62
C GLY A 14 -9.25 7.84 13.54
N CYS A 15 -8.90 6.85 14.37
CA CYS A 15 -7.82 6.99 15.37
C CYS A 15 -6.38 6.90 14.81
N HIS A 16 -6.21 6.60 13.52
CA HIS A 16 -4.90 6.43 12.84
C HIS A 16 -3.96 5.36 13.44
N THR A 17 -4.41 4.54 14.39
CA THR A 17 -3.57 3.49 14.99
C THR A 17 -3.09 2.46 13.97
N CYS A 18 -3.91 2.15 12.96
CA CYS A 18 -3.55 1.23 11.88
C CYS A 18 -2.40 1.76 11.01
N GLU A 19 -2.33 3.08 10.77
CA GLU A 19 -1.22 3.70 10.04
C GLU A 19 0.07 3.63 10.86
N ALA A 20 0.01 4.00 12.14
CA ALA A 20 1.16 3.95 13.04
C ALA A 20 1.71 2.53 13.19
N ALA A 21 0.83 1.53 13.34
CA ALA A 21 1.24 0.13 13.41
C ALA A 21 1.88 -0.33 12.10
N CYS A 22 1.29 0.03 10.95
CA CYS A 22 1.83 -0.32 9.64
C CYS A 22 3.24 0.27 9.43
N SER A 23 3.40 1.56 9.73
CA SER A 23 4.68 2.28 9.69
C SER A 23 5.75 1.59 10.53
N GLU A 24 5.44 1.33 11.80
CA GLU A 24 6.39 0.76 12.75
C GLU A 24 6.80 -0.67 12.38
N THR A 25 5.83 -1.52 12.00
CA THR A 25 6.14 -2.90 11.57
C THR A 25 7.07 -2.91 10.36
N HIS A 26 6.83 -2.07 9.35
CA HIS A 26 7.71 -2.05 8.17
C HIS A 26 9.10 -1.50 8.50
N ARG A 27 9.18 -0.48 9.35
CA ARG A 27 10.45 0.07 9.84
C ARG A 27 11.30 -0.98 10.56
N GLN A 28 10.68 -1.82 11.39
CA GLN A 28 11.36 -2.92 12.08
C GLN A 28 11.94 -3.98 11.14
N HIS A 29 11.39 -4.10 9.93
CA HIS A 29 11.89 -5.00 8.88
C HIS A 29 12.85 -4.30 7.90
N GLY A 30 13.31 -3.08 8.22
CA GLY A 30 14.25 -2.34 7.38
C GLY A 30 13.63 -1.79 6.09
N LEU A 31 12.30 -1.70 6.01
CA LEU A 31 11.59 -1.09 4.90
C LEU A 31 11.28 0.38 5.21
N GLN A 32 10.85 1.15 4.20
CA GLN A 32 10.44 2.55 4.44
C GLN A 32 9.34 2.63 5.51
N SER A 33 9.25 3.77 6.22
CA SER A 33 8.36 3.97 7.35
C SER A 33 6.99 4.61 7.01
N MET A 34 6.72 4.97 5.76
CA MET A 34 5.39 5.41 5.33
C MET A 34 4.36 4.28 5.42
N PRO A 35 3.19 4.49 6.01
CA PRO A 35 2.16 3.45 6.07
C PRO A 35 1.69 3.03 4.66
N ARG A 36 1.30 1.75 4.50
CA ARG A 36 0.76 1.18 3.24
C ARG A 36 -0.77 1.24 3.17
N LEU A 37 -1.38 1.99 4.07
CA LEU A 37 -2.80 2.28 4.16
C LEU A 37 -2.97 3.71 4.68
N ARG A 38 -4.11 4.33 4.38
CA ARG A 38 -4.44 5.67 4.87
C ARG A 38 -5.88 5.71 5.37
N VAL A 39 -6.10 6.29 6.54
CA VAL A 39 -7.43 6.60 7.06
C VAL A 39 -7.98 7.79 6.29
N MET A 40 -9.08 7.55 5.60
CA MET A 40 -9.88 8.56 4.93
C MET A 40 -10.97 9.01 5.90
N LEU A 41 -11.15 10.32 6.01
CA LEU A 41 -12.21 10.92 6.83
C LEU A 41 -13.02 11.89 5.98
N ASN A 42 -14.33 11.88 6.20
CA ASN A 42 -15.24 12.94 5.80
C ASN A 42 -16.02 13.43 7.03
N GLU A 43 -17.00 14.32 6.85
CA GLU A 43 -17.77 14.88 7.99
C GLU A 43 -18.54 13.85 8.82
N LYS A 44 -18.85 12.68 8.26
CA LYS A 44 -19.76 11.67 8.85
C LYS A 44 -19.14 10.29 9.00
N GLU A 45 -18.09 10.00 8.26
CA GLU A 45 -17.55 8.65 8.10
C GLU A 45 -16.03 8.66 8.15
N SER A 46 -15.47 7.57 8.64
CA SER A 46 -14.06 7.28 8.51
C SER A 46 -13.86 5.83 8.08
N ALA A 47 -12.83 5.58 7.29
CA ALA A 47 -12.45 4.24 6.87
C ALA A 47 -10.98 4.21 6.42
N PRO A 48 -10.23 3.15 6.71
CA PRO A 48 -8.93 2.97 6.10
C PRO A 48 -9.09 2.56 4.63
N GLN A 49 -8.40 3.27 3.75
CA GLN A 49 -8.12 2.87 2.38
C GLN A 49 -6.85 2.00 2.37
N LEU A 50 -6.97 0.76 1.87
CA LEU A 50 -5.91 -0.24 1.91
C LEU A 50 -5.75 -0.96 0.56
N CYS A 51 -4.62 -1.66 0.39
CA CYS A 51 -4.41 -2.53 -0.77
C CYS A 51 -5.38 -3.73 -0.71
N HIS A 52 -6.11 -3.95 -1.80
CA HIS A 52 -7.05 -5.08 -1.92
C HIS A 52 -6.39 -6.39 -2.39
N HIS A 53 -5.08 -6.36 -2.70
CA HIS A 53 -4.35 -7.49 -3.27
C HIS A 53 -5.10 -8.12 -4.47
N CYS A 54 -5.55 -7.27 -5.41
CA CYS A 54 -6.36 -7.64 -6.59
C CYS A 54 -5.73 -8.75 -7.40
N GLU A 55 -6.50 -9.76 -7.79
CA GLU A 55 -6.01 -10.96 -8.51
C GLU A 55 -5.20 -10.63 -9.76
N ASP A 56 -5.73 -9.74 -10.59
CA ASP A 56 -5.16 -9.24 -11.84
C ASP A 56 -4.08 -8.17 -11.62
N ALA A 57 -4.02 -7.57 -10.43
CA ALA A 57 -3.02 -6.60 -9.98
C ALA A 57 -2.56 -5.62 -11.08
N PRO A 58 -3.43 -4.70 -11.56
CA PRO A 58 -3.07 -3.77 -12.64
C PRO A 58 -1.83 -2.94 -12.31
N CYS A 59 -1.58 -2.67 -11.03
CA CYS A 59 -0.35 -2.02 -10.54
C CYS A 59 0.93 -2.81 -10.83
N ALA A 60 0.88 -4.14 -10.86
CA ALA A 60 2.00 -5.01 -11.24
C ALA A 60 2.21 -4.99 -12.76
N VAL A 61 1.12 -5.08 -13.53
CA VAL A 61 1.14 -5.08 -15.01
C VAL A 61 1.82 -3.82 -15.57
N VAL A 62 1.58 -2.66 -14.96
CA VAL A 62 2.16 -1.38 -15.43
C VAL A 62 3.57 -1.10 -14.90
N CYS A 63 4.14 -1.96 -14.05
CA CYS A 63 5.44 -1.71 -13.44
C CYS A 63 6.58 -2.06 -14.42
N PRO A 64 7.34 -1.08 -14.95
CA PRO A 64 8.32 -1.34 -16.01
C PRO A 64 9.56 -2.12 -15.54
N VAL A 65 9.76 -2.19 -14.22
CA VAL A 65 10.91 -2.83 -13.57
C VAL A 65 10.49 -4.06 -12.75
N ASN A 66 9.25 -4.51 -12.88
CA ASN A 66 8.69 -5.66 -12.14
C ASN A 66 8.90 -5.58 -10.61
N ALA A 67 8.88 -4.36 -10.06
CA ALA A 67 9.02 -4.14 -8.62
C ALA A 67 7.79 -4.62 -7.84
N ILE A 68 6.63 -4.76 -8.48
CA ILE A 68 5.40 -5.25 -7.84
C ILE A 68 5.11 -6.65 -8.36
N THR A 69 5.01 -7.63 -7.46
CA THR A 69 4.75 -9.03 -7.80
C THR A 69 3.75 -9.66 -6.84
N ARG A 70 3.18 -10.80 -7.23
CA ARG A 70 2.32 -11.60 -6.36
C ARG A 70 3.15 -12.69 -5.69
N VAL A 71 3.20 -12.65 -4.37
CA VAL A 71 3.94 -13.59 -3.52
C VAL A 71 3.01 -14.06 -2.40
N ASP A 72 2.86 -15.37 -2.24
CA ASP A 72 2.02 -16.01 -1.22
C ASP A 72 0.57 -15.49 -1.14
N GLY A 73 0.00 -15.19 -2.32
CA GLY A 73 -1.37 -14.69 -2.43
C GLY A 73 -1.54 -13.19 -2.10
N ALA A 74 -0.45 -12.46 -1.86
CA ALA A 74 -0.44 -11.03 -1.65
C ALA A 74 0.30 -10.30 -2.78
N VAL A 75 -0.17 -9.10 -3.14
CA VAL A 75 0.56 -8.16 -4.00
C VAL A 75 1.60 -7.43 -3.14
N GLN A 76 2.88 -7.58 -3.46
CA GLN A 76 4.00 -7.05 -2.70
C GLN A 76 4.89 -6.15 -3.57
N LEU A 77 5.45 -5.11 -2.95
CA LEU A 77 6.40 -4.19 -3.57
C LEU A 77 7.82 -4.51 -3.09
N ASN A 78 8.73 -4.73 -4.04
CA ASN A 78 10.16 -4.71 -3.82
C ASN A 78 10.68 -3.27 -3.95
N GLU A 79 10.95 -2.64 -2.82
CA GLU A 79 11.35 -1.23 -2.74
C GLU A 79 12.72 -0.97 -3.38
N SER A 80 13.62 -1.96 -3.40
CA SER A 80 14.95 -1.85 -4.00
C SER A 80 14.91 -1.81 -5.54
N LEU A 81 13.88 -2.38 -6.16
CA LEU A 81 13.67 -2.31 -7.61
C LEU A 81 12.88 -1.08 -8.04
N CYS A 82 12.20 -0.41 -7.11
CA CYS A 82 11.26 0.67 -7.42
C CYS A 82 11.98 1.94 -7.90
N VAL A 83 11.72 2.33 -9.16
CA VAL A 83 12.28 3.56 -9.78
C VAL A 83 11.38 4.79 -9.61
N SER A 84 10.38 4.75 -8.73
CA SER A 84 9.48 5.88 -8.44
C SER A 84 8.77 6.49 -9.68
N CYS A 85 8.44 5.68 -10.69
CA CYS A 85 7.77 6.14 -11.91
C CYS A 85 6.27 6.47 -11.74
N LYS A 86 5.66 6.11 -10.60
CA LYS A 86 4.27 6.41 -10.20
C LYS A 86 3.16 5.77 -11.04
N LEU A 87 3.47 5.01 -12.09
CA LEU A 87 2.48 4.33 -12.93
C LEU A 87 1.54 3.42 -12.12
N CYS A 88 2.07 2.70 -11.13
CA CYS A 88 1.28 1.83 -10.26
C CYS A 88 0.22 2.60 -9.44
N GLY A 89 0.52 3.83 -9.02
CA GLY A 89 -0.45 4.69 -8.31
C GLY A 89 -1.60 5.13 -9.23
N ILE A 90 -1.29 5.43 -10.49
CA ILE A 90 -2.30 5.79 -11.51
C ILE A 90 -3.16 4.57 -11.86
N ALA A 91 -2.56 3.39 -11.97
CA ALA A 91 -3.26 2.16 -12.34
C ALA A 91 -4.06 1.54 -11.19
N CYS A 92 -3.90 1.98 -9.94
CA CYS A 92 -4.61 1.42 -8.80
C CYS A 92 -6.06 1.93 -8.76
N PRO A 93 -7.08 1.08 -8.99
CA PRO A 93 -8.47 1.54 -9.02
C PRO A 93 -9.00 1.93 -7.64
N PHE A 94 -8.32 1.51 -6.57
CA PHE A 94 -8.69 1.80 -5.18
C PHE A 94 -7.89 2.94 -4.56
N GLY A 95 -6.97 3.56 -5.30
CA GLY A 95 -6.10 4.61 -4.79
C GLY A 95 -5.15 4.17 -3.66
N ALA A 96 -4.93 2.86 -3.47
CA ALA A 96 -4.20 2.31 -2.33
C ALA A 96 -2.68 2.55 -2.36
N ILE A 97 -2.14 3.16 -3.43
CA ILE A 97 -0.71 3.40 -3.61
C ILE A 97 -0.46 4.91 -3.63
N GLU A 98 0.31 5.40 -2.66
CA GLU A 98 0.69 6.82 -2.62
C GLU A 98 1.87 7.16 -3.54
N PHE A 99 1.80 8.36 -4.14
CA PHE A 99 2.86 8.90 -4.99
C PHE A 99 4.10 9.38 -4.25
N SER A 100 4.03 9.46 -2.91
CA SER A 100 5.20 9.72 -2.06
C SER A 100 6.29 8.67 -2.28
N GLY A 101 5.91 7.45 -2.70
CA GLY A 101 6.79 6.44 -3.27
C GLY A 101 7.79 5.86 -2.28
N SER A 102 8.06 4.57 -2.39
CA SER A 102 9.24 3.98 -1.75
C SER A 102 10.49 4.59 -2.39
N ARG A 103 11.10 5.59 -1.77
CA ARG A 103 12.50 5.89 -2.08
C ARG A 103 13.32 4.67 -1.65
N PRO A 104 14.09 4.05 -2.55
CA PRO A 104 15.02 3.01 -2.14
C PRO A 104 15.93 3.60 -1.05
N LEU A 105 16.10 2.88 0.06
CA LEU A 105 16.86 3.37 1.20
C LEU A 105 18.36 3.55 0.86
N ASP A 106 18.84 2.93 -0.22
CA ASP A 106 20.25 2.74 -0.53
C ASP A 106 20.66 3.07 -1.99
N ILE A 107 20.08 4.10 -2.62
CA ILE A 107 20.70 4.68 -3.83
C ILE A 107 21.67 5.79 -3.39
N PRO A 108 22.96 5.75 -3.78
CA PRO A 108 23.93 6.81 -3.47
C PRO A 108 23.55 8.17 -4.05
#